data_AF-A0A930Y3C1-F1
#
_entry.id   AF-A0A930Y3C1-F1
#
_cell.length_a   1.000
_cell.length_b   1.000
_cell.length_c   1.000
_cell.angle_alpha   90.00
_cell.angle_beta   90.00
_cell.angle_gamma   90.00
#
_symmetry.space_group_name_H-M   'P 1'
#
loop_
_entity.id
_entity.type
_entity.pdbx_description
1 polymer ?
#
loop_
_entity_poly.entity_id
_entity_poly.type
_entity_poly.pdbx_seq_one_letter_code
_entity_poly.pdbx_strand_id
1 'polypeptide(L)'
;MSEKVFFDVYGDRFYVQRAERGNGYQRVNYRFDVKIGRWVPHDVVDYAHFDDFLLDALREQFSKTDRSPLEIFDVADVMMKQMTESVIKVRDL
;
A
#
# COMPACT_ATOMS: atom_id res chain seq x y z
N MET A 1 2.47 4.80 18.83
CA MET A 1 2.60 5.21 17.42
C MET A 1 1.99 4.09 16.59
N SER A 2 1.06 4.34 15.67
CA SER A 2 0.52 3.27 14.81
C SER A 2 1.58 2.85 13.81
N GLU A 3 1.86 1.54 13.73
CA GLU A 3 2.79 0.99 12.75
C GLU A 3 2.24 1.18 11.33
N LYS A 4 3.10 1.66 10.43
CA LYS A 4 2.76 1.94 9.03
C LYS A 4 3.68 1.16 8.12
N VAL A 5 3.11 0.46 7.15
CA VAL A 5 3.85 -0.15 6.05
C VAL A 5 3.58 0.67 4.81
N PHE A 6 4.64 1.22 4.20
CA PHE A 6 4.56 2.07 3.03
C PHE A 6 4.81 1.25 1.77
N PHE A 7 4.02 1.54 0.74
CA PHE A 7 4.10 0.94 -0.57
C PHE A 7 4.35 2.01 -1.63
N ASP A 8 5.30 1.73 -2.53
CA ASP A 8 5.51 2.46 -3.78
C ASP A 8 5.53 1.42 -4.90
N VAL A 9 4.43 1.36 -5.65
CA VAL A 9 4.18 0.33 -6.66
C VAL A 9 3.83 1.03 -7.96
N TYR A 10 4.77 1.02 -8.91
CA TYR A 10 4.62 1.60 -10.25
C TYR A 10 4.05 3.03 -10.30
N GLY A 11 4.40 3.87 -9.31
CA GLY A 11 3.94 5.25 -9.22
C GLY A 11 2.69 5.46 -8.37
N ASP A 12 2.02 4.40 -7.94
CA ASP A 12 1.04 4.46 -6.86
C ASP A 12 1.74 4.41 -5.51
N ARG A 13 1.44 5.39 -4.66
CA ARG A 13 2.01 5.51 -3.32
C ARG A 13 0.92 5.45 -2.28
N PHE A 14 1.04 4.54 -1.33
CA PHE A 14 0.09 4.38 -0.25
C PHE A 14 0.77 3.80 0.99
N TYR A 15 0.13 3.93 2.16
CA TYR A 15 0.51 3.13 3.33
C TYR A 15 -0.70 2.40 3.88
N VAL A 16 -0.42 1.34 4.62
CA VAL A 16 -1.41 0.63 5.44
C VAL A 16 -1.02 0.71 6.91
N GLN A 17 -2.02 0.84 7.77
CA GLN A 17 -1.88 0.79 9.22
C GLN A 17 -3.07 0.07 9.84
N ARG A 18 -2.96 -0.34 11.11
CA ARG A 18 -4.14 -0.73 11.89
C ARG A 18 -5.04 0.48 12.09
N ALA A 19 -6.35 0.29 11.99
CA ALA A 19 -7.31 1.35 12.27
C ALA A 19 -7.19 1.79 13.74
N GLU A 20 -7.37 3.10 14.02
CA GLU A 20 -7.14 3.67 15.36
C GLU A 20 -7.98 3.04 16.48
N ARG A 21 -9.14 2.48 16.13
CA ARG A 21 -10.04 1.79 17.09
C ARG A 21 -9.76 0.28 17.22
N GLY A 22 -8.67 -0.21 16.62
CA GLY A 22 -8.21 -1.60 16.73
C GLY A 22 -8.94 -2.62 15.87
N ASN A 23 -10.03 -2.23 15.21
CA ASN A 23 -10.80 -3.10 14.32
C ASN A 23 -10.40 -2.82 12.87
N GLY A 24 -9.62 -3.72 12.28
CA GLY A 24 -9.27 -3.69 10.86
C GLY A 24 -8.04 -2.85 10.50
N TYR A 25 -7.97 -2.51 9.22
CA TYR A 25 -6.84 -1.87 8.55
C TYR A 25 -7.31 -0.67 7.76
N GLN A 26 -6.44 0.32 7.65
CA GLN A 26 -6.69 1.52 6.87
C GLN A 26 -5.58 1.68 5.84
N ARG A 27 -5.98 1.80 4.56
CA ARG A 27 -5.11 2.21 3.47
C ARG A 27 -5.26 3.71 3.24
N VAL A 28 -4.15 4.42 3.14
CA VAL A 28 -4.13 5.83 2.77
C VAL A 28 -3.36 5.98 1.46
N ASN A 29 -4.09 6.38 0.43
CA ASN A 29 -3.56 6.63 -0.91
C ASN A 29 -3.03 8.05 -1.02
N TYR A 30 -1.92 8.22 -1.73
CA TYR A 30 -1.31 9.51 -1.98
C TYR A 30 -1.45 9.91 -3.44
N ARG A 31 -1.56 11.21 -3.66
CA ARG A 31 -1.46 11.83 -4.98
C ARG A 31 -0.36 12.87 -4.98
N PHE A 32 0.40 12.96 -6.07
CA PHE A 32 1.39 14.03 -6.22
C PHE A 32 0.68 15.36 -6.52
N ASP A 33 0.84 16.34 -5.65
CA ASP A 33 0.35 17.69 -5.87
C ASP A 33 1.45 18.55 -6.52
N VAL A 34 1.22 18.90 -7.79
CA VAL A 34 2.16 19.66 -8.63
C VAL A 34 2.35 21.08 -8.12
N LYS A 35 1.36 21.69 -7.46
CA LYS A 35 1.45 23.09 -6.98
C LYS A 35 2.43 23.24 -5.84
N ILE A 36 2.53 22.21 -5.00
CA ILE A 36 3.37 22.18 -3.79
C ILE A 36 4.57 21.24 -3.92
N GLY A 37 4.67 20.49 -5.03
CA GLY A 37 5.80 19.61 -5.34
C GLY A 37 5.95 18.42 -4.38
N ARG A 38 4.87 17.96 -3.75
CA ARG A 38 4.92 16.85 -2.78
C ARG A 38 3.73 15.92 -2.88
N TRP A 39 3.92 14.69 -2.38
CA TRP A 39 2.86 13.71 -2.22
C TRP A 39 1.98 14.07 -1.01
N VAL A 40 0.67 14.06 -1.22
CA VAL A 40 -0.32 14.33 -0.17
C VAL A 40 -1.34 13.20 -0.07
N PRO A 41 -1.83 12.88 1.14
CA PRO A 41 -2.95 11.97 1.30
C PRO A 41 -4.15 12.48 0.48
N HIS A 42 -4.72 11.59 -0.32
CA HIS A 42 -5.83 11.93 -1.22
C HIS A 42 -7.09 11.13 -0.92
N ASP A 43 -6.93 9.87 -0.53
CA ASP A 43 -8.04 8.95 -0.32
C ASP A 43 -7.71 7.95 0.82
N VAL A 44 -8.75 7.53 1.54
CA VAL A 44 -8.64 6.65 2.72
C VAL A 44 -9.70 5.57 2.62
N VAL A 45 -9.26 4.32 2.67
CA VAL A 45 -10.13 3.13 2.57
C VAL A 45 -9.91 2.25 3.79
N ASP A 46 -11.00 1.84 4.43
CA ASP A 46 -10.98 0.95 5.58
C ASP A 46 -11.33 -0.49 5.16
N TYR A 47 -10.60 -1.45 5.72
CA TYR A 47 -10.75 -2.89 5.48
C TYR A 47 -10.91 -3.63 6.81
N ALA A 48 -11.77 -4.63 6.84
CA ALA A 48 -11.95 -5.48 8.04
C ALA A 48 -10.72 -6.37 8.26
N HIS A 49 -10.15 -6.91 7.18
CA HIS A 49 -8.99 -7.81 7.23
C HIS A 49 -7.86 -7.32 6.31
N PHE A 50 -6.65 -7.83 6.56
CA PHE A 50 -5.45 -7.40 5.83
C PHE A 50 -5.38 -7.99 4.42
N ASP A 51 -5.86 -9.21 4.25
CA ASP A 51 -5.99 -9.91 2.98
C ASP A 51 -7.00 -9.22 2.04
N ASP A 52 -8.07 -8.64 2.57
CA ASP A 52 -8.99 -7.81 1.78
C ASP A 52 -8.26 -6.61 1.16
N PHE A 53 -7.41 -5.94 1.95
CA PHE A 53 -6.55 -4.86 1.48
C PHE A 53 -5.59 -5.33 0.39
N LEU A 54 -4.88 -6.43 0.61
CA LEU A 54 -3.91 -6.94 -0.37
C LEU A 54 -4.60 -7.28 -1.69
N LEU A 55 -5.76 -7.93 -1.63
CA LEU A 55 -6.53 -8.31 -2.80
C LEU A 55 -7.00 -7.08 -3.58
N ASP A 56 -7.48 -6.05 -2.89
CA ASP A 56 -7.95 -4.82 -3.51
C ASP A 56 -6.80 -4.01 -4.13
N ALA A 57 -5.67 -3.88 -3.41
CA ALA A 57 -4.48 -3.21 -3.93
C ALA A 57 -3.95 -3.90 -5.19
N LEU A 58 -3.90 -5.23 -5.21
CA LEU A 58 -3.54 -5.98 -6.41
C LEU A 58 -4.56 -5.72 -7.52
N ARG A 59 -5.88 -5.86 -7.26
CA ARG A 59 -6.97 -5.61 -8.24
C ARG A 59 -6.90 -4.23 -8.87
N GLU A 60 -6.58 -3.20 -8.11
CA GLU A 60 -6.38 -1.86 -8.66
C GLU A 60 -5.18 -1.81 -9.61
N GLN A 61 -4.05 -2.41 -9.23
CA GLN A 61 -2.89 -2.51 -10.13
C GLN A 61 -3.25 -3.26 -11.42
N PHE A 62 -4.04 -4.33 -11.34
CA PHE A 62 -4.58 -5.03 -12.52
C PHE A 62 -5.41 -4.12 -13.41
N SER A 63 -6.35 -3.36 -12.82
CA SER A 63 -7.26 -2.51 -13.61
C SER A 63 -6.55 -1.37 -14.33
N LYS A 64 -5.41 -0.91 -13.80
CA LYS A 64 -4.61 0.18 -14.37
C LYS A 64 -3.63 -0.27 -15.44
N THR A 65 -3.40 -1.57 -15.55
CA THR A 65 -2.35 -2.12 -16.38
C THR A 65 -2.94 -2.94 -17.53
N ASP A 66 -2.67 -2.54 -18.78
CA ASP A 66 -2.88 -3.38 -19.98
C ASP A 66 -1.88 -4.57 -20.02
N ARG A 67 -1.44 -5.05 -18.85
CA ARG A 67 -0.26 -5.87 -18.65
C ARG A 67 -0.56 -7.36 -18.68
N SER A 68 0.46 -8.13 -19.04
CA SER A 68 0.44 -9.59 -19.07
C SER A 68 0.24 -10.16 -17.65
N PRO A 69 -0.39 -11.33 -17.49
CA PRO A 69 -0.48 -12.01 -16.20
C PRO A 69 0.86 -12.25 -15.48
N LEU A 70 2.00 -12.18 -16.19
CA LEU A 70 3.31 -12.30 -15.56
C LEU A 70 3.70 -11.06 -14.74
N GLU A 71 3.29 -9.87 -15.16
CA GLU A 71 3.62 -8.61 -14.48
C GLU A 71 2.88 -8.48 -13.13
N ILE A 72 1.88 -9.35 -12.88
CA ILE A 72 1.22 -9.51 -11.58
C ILE A 72 2.20 -10.02 -10.53
N PHE A 73 3.01 -11.03 -10.90
CA PHE A 73 3.95 -11.64 -9.98
C PHE A 73 5.02 -10.62 -9.57
N ASP A 74 5.40 -9.72 -10.47
CA ASP A 74 6.31 -8.62 -10.17
C ASP A 74 5.69 -7.61 -9.18
N VAL A 75 4.42 -7.23 -9.37
CA VAL A 75 3.70 -6.36 -8.41
C VAL A 75 3.66 -7.00 -7.02
N ALA A 76 3.26 -8.27 -6.95
CA ALA A 76 3.15 -8.99 -5.69
C ALA A 76 4.53 -9.14 -5.02
N ASP A 77 5.57 -9.46 -5.78
CA ASP A 77 6.94 -9.58 -5.26
C ASP A 77 7.46 -8.26 -4.69
N VAL A 78 7.22 -7.14 -5.39
CA VAL A 78 7.57 -5.80 -4.89
C VAL A 78 6.87 -5.50 -3.56
N MET A 79 5.56 -5.74 -3.47
CA MET A 79 4.80 -5.51 -2.24
C MET A 79 5.30 -6.39 -1.09
N MET A 80 5.54 -7.69 -1.35
CA MET A 80 6.05 -8.62 -0.34
C MET A 80 7.44 -8.25 0.16
N LYS A 81 8.32 -7.78 -0.74
CA LYS A 81 9.65 -7.28 -0.38
C LYS A 81 9.56 -6.04 0.51
N GLN A 82 8.72 -5.07 0.17
CA GLN A 82 8.51 -3.85 0.97
C GLN A 82 7.93 -4.16 2.37
N MET A 83 7.01 -5.12 2.46
CA MET A 83 6.52 -5.62 3.75
C MET A 83 7.63 -6.27 4.57
N THR A 84 8.43 -7.14 3.96
CA THR A 84 9.53 -7.83 4.63
C THR A 84 10.57 -6.85 5.16
N GLU A 85 10.98 -5.88 4.34
CA GLU A 85 11.89 -4.80 4.75
C GLU A 85 11.31 -3.95 5.90
N SER A 86 10.02 -3.67 5.87
CA SER A 86 9.34 -2.93 6.95
C SER A 86 9.32 -3.72 8.25
N VAL A 87 9.04 -5.03 8.19
CA VAL A 87 9.08 -5.93 9.36
C VAL A 87 10.50 -6.02 9.95
N ILE A 88 11.53 -6.11 9.10
CA ILE A 88 12.93 -6.12 9.54
C ILE A 88 13.24 -4.83 10.32
N LYS A 89 12.92 -3.67 9.74
CA LYS A 89 13.14 -2.37 10.40
C LYS A 89 12.44 -2.25 11.76
N VAL A 90 11.22 -2.77 11.89
CA VAL A 90 10.48 -2.76 13.17
C VAL A 90 11.14 -3.64 14.22
N ARG A 91 11.75 -4.77 13.84
CA ARG A 91 12.44 -5.66 14.78
C ARG A 91 13.78 -5.12 15.29
N ASP A 92 14.45 -4.30 14.49
CA ASP A 92 15.76 -3.74 14.80
C ASP A 92 15.70 -2.42 15.62
N LEU A 93 14.50 -1.95 15.98
CA LEU A 93 14.22 -0.74 16.78
C LEU A 93 13.80 -1.09 18.22
#